data_AF-A0A923CSE0-F1
#
_entry.id   AF-A0A923CSE0-F1
#
_cell.length_a   1.000
_cell.length_b   1.000
_cell.length_c   1.000
_cell.angle_alpha   90.00
_cell.angle_beta   90.00
_cell.angle_gamma   90.00
#
_symmetry.space_group_name_H-M   'P 1'
#
loop_
_entity.id
_entity.type
_entity.pdbx_description
1 polymer ?
#
loop_
_entity_poly.entity_id
_entity_poly.type
_entity_poly.pdbx_seq_one_letter_code
_entity_poly.pdbx_strand_id
1 'polypeptide(L)'
;MNTIDLTHFKQICNKVRDSIPSPYTSSWDEDFQVIRIVFHKTEKEPLLQTLMKEFPHQWDFTSIDTASDFIDNFINSIFGIIPGQILFTSSETTAPILFAVWWPWGNEDYISLRVGIYPNEEPYFSKKEIQNKLSDWFNL
;
A
#
# COMPACT_ATOMS: atom_id res chain seq x y z
N MET A 1 -10.52 -13.97 -21.36
CA MET A 1 -10.07 -13.57 -20.02
C MET A 1 -10.24 -12.07 -19.92
N ASN A 2 -11.12 -11.57 -19.05
CA ASN A 2 -11.23 -10.13 -18.80
C ASN A 2 -9.98 -9.71 -18.03
N THR A 3 -9.00 -9.14 -18.71
CA THR A 3 -7.86 -8.49 -18.07
C THR A 3 -8.37 -7.21 -17.42
N ILE A 4 -8.43 -7.16 -16.09
CA ILE A 4 -8.68 -5.91 -15.39
C ILE A 4 -7.54 -4.95 -15.75
N ASP A 5 -7.89 -3.76 -16.23
CA ASP A 5 -6.93 -2.72 -16.54
C ASP A 5 -6.38 -2.13 -15.24
N LEU A 6 -5.10 -2.39 -14.96
CA LEU A 6 -4.38 -1.88 -13.80
C LEU A 6 -3.46 -0.71 -14.15
N THR A 7 -3.65 -0.07 -15.31
CA THR A 7 -2.81 1.06 -15.76
C THR A 7 -2.79 2.19 -14.73
N HIS A 8 -3.94 2.49 -14.11
CA HIS A 8 -4.01 3.49 -13.05
C HIS A 8 -3.18 3.09 -11.81
N PHE A 9 -3.19 1.81 -11.41
CA PHE A 9 -2.38 1.34 -10.28
C PHE A 9 -0.88 1.43 -10.57
N LYS A 10 -0.47 1.08 -11.80
CA LYS A 10 0.92 1.27 -12.26
C LYS A 10 1.34 2.74 -12.18
N GLN A 11 0.48 3.67 -12.58
CA GLN A 11 0.75 5.11 -12.49
C GLN A 11 0.94 5.58 -11.05
N ILE A 12 0.06 5.17 -10.12
CA ILE A 12 0.19 5.48 -8.69
C ILE A 12 1.51 4.91 -8.16
N CYS A 13 1.79 3.63 -8.42
CA CYS A 13 3.00 2.96 -7.93
C CYS A 13 4.29 3.62 -8.44
N ASN A 14 4.35 4.02 -9.71
CA ASN A 14 5.49 4.75 -10.26
C ASN A 14 5.71 6.09 -9.54
N LYS A 15 4.64 6.87 -9.32
CA LYS A 15 4.75 8.14 -8.59
C LYS A 15 5.20 7.94 -7.15
N VAL A 16 4.63 6.94 -6.47
CA VAL A 16 5.06 6.56 -5.11
C VAL A 16 6.55 6.22 -5.12
N ARG A 17 6.99 5.31 -6.00
CA ARG A 17 8.40 4.92 -6.15
C ARG A 17 9.32 6.12 -6.35
N ASP A 18 8.96 7.01 -7.27
CA ASP A 18 9.79 8.16 -7.62
C ASP A 18 9.87 9.21 -6.50
N SER A 19 9.00 9.11 -5.49
CA SER A 19 8.97 9.98 -4.30
C SER A 19 9.62 9.38 -3.06
N ILE A 20 10.09 8.12 -3.10
CA ILE A 20 10.72 7.47 -1.94
C ILE A 20 12.08 8.15 -1.63
N PRO A 21 12.31 8.61 -0.38
CA PRO A 21 13.58 9.23 -0.03
C PRO A 21 14.72 8.21 -0.04
N SER A 22 15.90 8.67 -0.48
CA SER A 22 17.12 7.87 -0.53
C SER A 22 18.01 8.13 0.69
N PRO A 23 18.69 7.12 1.27
CA PRO A 23 18.65 5.72 0.87
C PRO A 23 17.41 4.99 1.40
N TYR A 24 16.96 3.98 0.65
CA TYR A 24 15.93 3.05 1.07
C TYR A 24 16.30 1.62 0.70
N THR A 25 15.69 0.66 1.38
CA THR A 25 15.72 -0.76 0.99
C THR A 25 14.33 -1.18 0.58
N SER A 26 14.21 -1.91 -0.52
CA SER A 26 12.95 -2.50 -0.98
C SER A 26 13.11 -4.01 -1.09
N SER A 27 12.03 -4.74 -0.79
CA SER A 27 11.97 -6.21 -0.91
C SER A 27 10.53 -6.66 -1.05
N TRP A 28 10.30 -7.84 -1.63
CA TRP A 28 9.04 -8.52 -1.46
C TRP A 28 8.91 -9.10 -0.04
N ASP A 29 7.77 -8.91 0.59
CA ASP A 29 7.41 -9.42 1.92
C ASP A 29 6.51 -10.64 1.73
N GLU A 30 7.07 -11.85 1.93
CA GLU A 30 6.35 -13.11 1.67
C GLU A 30 5.23 -13.38 2.68
N ASP A 31 5.37 -12.91 3.93
CA ASP A 31 4.36 -13.13 4.96
C ASP A 31 3.08 -12.38 4.62
N PHE A 32 3.24 -11.17 4.08
CA PHE A 32 2.14 -10.26 3.79
C PHE A 32 1.81 -10.14 2.30
N GLN A 33 2.61 -10.74 1.41
CA GLN A 33 2.45 -10.72 -0.04
C GLN A 33 2.36 -9.30 -0.61
N VAL A 34 3.29 -8.44 -0.17
CA VAL A 34 3.36 -7.02 -0.53
C VAL A 34 4.79 -6.58 -0.81
N ILE A 35 4.95 -5.44 -1.48
CA ILE A 35 6.24 -4.76 -1.51
C ILE A 35 6.46 -4.08 -0.17
N ARG A 36 7.61 -4.31 0.45
CA ARG A 36 8.05 -3.62 1.66
C ARG A 36 9.23 -2.71 1.33
N ILE A 37 9.07 -1.42 1.63
CA ILE A 37 10.09 -0.39 1.48
C ILE A 37 10.39 0.17 2.87
N VAL A 38 11.67 0.38 3.18
CA VAL A 38 12.12 0.95 4.45
C VAL A 38 13.06 2.12 4.16
N PHE A 39 12.80 3.26 4.79
CA PHE A 39 13.55 4.48 4.60
C PHE A 39 13.60 5.30 5.91
N HIS A 40 14.55 6.23 6.00
CA HIS A 40 14.73 7.08 7.17
C HIS A 40 13.68 8.21 7.23
N LYS A 41 13.21 8.58 8.43
CA LYS A 41 12.08 9.54 8.59
C LYS A 41 12.37 11.00 8.19
N THR A 42 13.64 11.41 8.10
CA THR A 42 14.05 12.83 8.00
C THR A 42 13.52 13.55 6.76
N GLU A 43 13.24 12.82 5.68
CA GLU A 43 12.77 13.38 4.39
C GLU A 43 11.51 12.66 3.90
N LYS A 44 10.62 12.32 4.84
CA LYS A 44 9.42 11.52 4.58
C LYS A 44 8.30 12.32 3.92
N GLU A 45 8.34 13.65 4.02
CA GLU A 45 7.27 14.56 3.61
C GLU A 45 6.90 14.43 2.12
N PRO A 46 7.83 14.41 1.14
CA PRO A 46 7.47 14.27 -0.27
C PRO A 46 6.72 12.97 -0.59
N LEU A 47 7.14 11.86 0.03
CA LEU A 47 6.47 10.57 -0.13
C LEU A 47 5.08 10.59 0.50
N LEU A 48 4.94 11.13 1.71
CA LEU A 48 3.64 11.23 2.38
C LEU A 48 2.66 12.09 1.58
N GLN A 49 3.11 13.24 1.05
CA GLN A 49 2.29 14.09 0.18
C GLN A 49 1.88 13.38 -1.11
N THR A 50 2.75 12.56 -1.68
CA THR A 50 2.42 11.73 -2.85
C THR A 50 1.34 10.70 -2.50
N LEU A 51 1.43 10.02 -1.35
CA LEU A 51 0.40 9.08 -0.90
C LEU A 51 -0.95 9.77 -0.70
N MET A 52 -0.98 10.91 0.00
CA MET A 52 -2.21 11.68 0.24
C MET A 52 -2.85 12.23 -1.05
N LYS A 53 -2.03 12.52 -2.07
CA LYS A 53 -2.50 13.04 -3.35
C LYS A 53 -3.05 11.95 -4.27
N GLU A 54 -2.37 10.80 -4.31
CA GLU A 54 -2.63 9.76 -5.30
C GLU A 54 -3.64 8.71 -4.81
N PHE A 55 -3.82 8.58 -3.50
CA PHE A 55 -4.85 7.72 -2.91
C PHE A 55 -6.04 8.56 -2.43
N PRO A 56 -7.26 8.32 -2.94
CA PRO A 56 -8.44 9.10 -2.60
C PRO A 56 -8.96 8.87 -1.16
N HIS A 57 -8.61 7.74 -0.54
CA HIS A 57 -9.06 7.39 0.81
C HIS A 57 -7.87 7.13 1.72
N GLN A 58 -7.99 7.56 2.97
CA GLN A 58 -7.00 7.35 4.02
C GLN A 58 -7.69 7.00 5.33
N TRP A 59 -7.08 6.10 6.10
CA TRP A 59 -7.58 5.62 7.38
C TRP A 59 -6.44 5.53 8.38
N ASP A 60 -6.71 5.89 9.62
CA ASP A 60 -5.81 5.72 10.75
C ASP A 60 -6.55 5.11 11.94
N PHE A 61 -5.82 4.89 13.04
CA PHE A 61 -6.39 4.31 14.25
C PHE A 61 -7.61 5.08 14.81
N THR A 62 -7.80 6.36 14.47
CA THR A 62 -8.89 7.20 14.99
C THR A 62 -10.09 7.28 14.05
N SER A 63 -9.89 7.03 12.76
CA SER A 63 -10.91 7.13 11.71
C SER A 63 -11.42 5.76 11.28
N ILE A 64 -10.68 4.68 11.59
CA ILE A 64 -10.98 3.38 11.00
C ILE A 64 -12.34 2.81 11.41
N ASP A 65 -12.82 3.09 12.62
CA ASP A 65 -14.13 2.66 13.10
C ASP A 65 -15.32 3.23 12.28
N THR A 66 -15.05 4.17 11.37
CA THR A 66 -16.05 4.76 10.46
C THR A 66 -15.95 4.25 9.02
N ALA A 67 -15.07 3.28 8.76
CA ALA A 67 -14.87 2.74 7.44
C ALA A 67 -16.05 1.87 6.97
N SER A 68 -16.09 1.60 5.67
CA SER A 68 -17.06 0.65 5.12
C SER A 68 -16.76 -0.77 5.59
N ASP A 69 -17.78 -1.63 5.64
CA ASP A 69 -17.60 -3.06 5.91
C ASP A 69 -16.53 -3.70 4.99
N PHE A 70 -16.43 -3.21 3.75
CA PHE A 70 -15.42 -3.68 2.80
C PHE A 70 -13.99 -3.35 3.26
N ILE A 71 -13.74 -2.11 3.71
CA ILE A 71 -12.44 -1.69 4.24
C ILE A 71 -12.14 -2.39 5.57
N ASP A 72 -13.12 -2.53 6.45
CA ASP A 72 -12.96 -3.25 7.72
C ASP A 72 -12.58 -4.72 7.49
N ASN A 73 -13.27 -5.40 6.58
CA ASN A 73 -12.94 -6.78 6.21
C ASN A 73 -11.54 -6.87 5.60
N PHE A 74 -11.18 -5.94 4.71
CA PHE A 74 -9.84 -5.87 4.14
C PHE A 74 -8.78 -5.70 5.23
N ILE A 75 -8.92 -4.74 6.14
CA ILE A 75 -7.94 -4.46 7.19
C ILE A 75 -7.76 -5.64 8.14
N ASN A 76 -8.86 -6.28 8.52
CA ASN A 76 -8.84 -7.49 9.34
C ASN A 76 -8.17 -8.66 8.61
N SER A 77 -8.21 -8.69 7.27
CA SER A 77 -7.52 -9.72 6.47
C SER A 77 -6.01 -9.52 6.35
N ILE A 78 -5.53 -8.29 6.52
CA ILE A 78 -4.11 -7.95 6.40
C ILE A 78 -3.42 -7.94 7.78
N PHE A 79 -3.51 -6.84 8.54
CA PHE A 79 -2.67 -6.61 9.72
C PHE A 79 -3.40 -5.87 10.86
N GLY A 80 -4.66 -5.46 10.65
CA GLY A 80 -5.27 -4.40 11.47
C GLY A 80 -4.62 -3.04 11.22
N ILE A 81 -5.04 -2.02 11.98
CA ILE A 81 -4.36 -0.72 12.08
C ILE A 81 -4.00 -0.50 13.56
N ILE A 82 -2.73 -0.21 13.83
CA ILE A 82 -2.27 0.19 15.18
C ILE A 82 -1.95 1.69 15.24
N PRO A 83 -1.88 2.30 16.43
CA PRO A 83 -1.58 3.72 16.57
C PRO A 83 -0.32 4.15 15.82
N GLY A 84 -0.44 5.24 15.04
CA GLY A 84 0.64 5.80 14.22
C GLY A 84 0.70 5.25 12.79
N GLN A 85 -0.03 4.18 12.46
CA GLN A 85 -0.17 3.72 11.08
C GLN A 85 -1.20 4.54 10.31
N ILE A 86 -0.96 4.66 9.00
CA ILE A 86 -1.92 5.24 8.06
C ILE A 86 -2.07 4.26 6.91
N LEU A 87 -3.31 3.86 6.63
CA LEU A 87 -3.69 3.10 5.45
C LEU A 87 -4.17 4.06 4.37
N PHE A 88 -3.72 3.85 3.14
CA PHE A 88 -4.18 4.54 1.94
C PHE A 88 -4.80 3.51 0.99
N THR A 89 -5.97 3.80 0.41
CA THR A 89 -6.64 2.89 -0.54
C THR A 89 -7.14 3.61 -1.80
N SER A 90 -7.12 2.90 -2.93
CA SER A 90 -7.62 3.41 -4.22
C SER A 90 -9.14 3.41 -4.34
N SER A 91 -9.83 2.70 -3.46
CA SER A 91 -11.29 2.64 -3.36
C SER A 91 -11.69 2.22 -1.95
N GLU A 92 -12.90 2.59 -1.52
CA GLU A 92 -13.51 2.17 -0.25
C GLU A 92 -14.58 1.08 -0.41
N THR A 93 -14.97 0.72 -1.64
CA THR A 93 -16.08 -0.21 -1.87
C THR A 93 -15.83 -1.27 -2.94
N THR A 94 -14.83 -1.08 -3.80
CA THR A 94 -14.69 -1.86 -5.04
C THR A 94 -13.28 -2.39 -5.16
N ALA A 95 -13.12 -3.71 -5.22
CA ALA A 95 -11.84 -4.32 -5.54
C ALA A 95 -11.68 -4.67 -7.04
N PRO A 96 -10.44 -4.91 -7.54
CA PRO A 96 -9.20 -4.90 -6.76
C PRO A 96 -8.88 -3.51 -6.22
N ILE A 97 -8.38 -3.42 -4.99
CA ILE A 97 -7.87 -2.16 -4.43
C ILE A 97 -6.34 -2.18 -4.44
N LEU A 98 -5.73 -1.09 -4.86
CA LEU A 98 -4.35 -0.79 -4.52
C LEU A 98 -4.33 -0.16 -3.14
N PHE A 99 -3.43 -0.61 -2.29
CA PHE A 99 -3.28 -0.05 -0.95
C PHE A 99 -1.81 0.22 -0.62
N ALA A 100 -1.60 1.18 0.28
CA ALA A 100 -0.32 1.45 0.89
C ALA A 100 -0.48 1.63 2.42
N VAL A 101 0.35 0.97 3.21
CA VAL A 101 0.38 1.11 4.68
C VAL A 101 1.66 1.80 5.08
N TRP A 102 1.50 2.98 5.66
CA TRP A 102 2.55 3.75 6.30
C TRP A 102 2.74 3.30 7.74
N TRP A 103 3.92 2.78 8.08
CA TRP A 103 4.20 2.22 9.40
C TRP A 103 5.49 2.81 10.00
N PRO A 104 5.39 3.81 10.90
CA PRO A 104 6.54 4.31 11.66
C PRO A 104 6.93 3.30 12.74
N TRP A 105 8.21 2.93 12.81
CA TRP A 105 8.70 2.00 13.84
C TRP A 105 8.88 2.74 15.17
N GLY A 106 8.65 2.06 16.29
CA GLY A 106 8.55 2.70 17.63
C GLY A 106 9.84 3.37 18.14
N ASN A 107 10.99 3.08 17.54
CA ASN A 107 12.28 3.75 17.74
C ASN A 107 12.50 4.95 16.79
N GLU A 108 11.45 5.34 16.07
CA GLU A 108 11.24 6.53 15.26
C GLU A 108 12.16 6.81 14.07
N ASP A 109 13.34 6.20 13.93
CA ASP A 109 14.27 6.61 12.85
C ASP A 109 13.85 6.14 11.46
N TYR A 110 13.06 5.07 11.37
CA TYR A 110 12.66 4.44 10.12
C TYR A 110 11.14 4.29 9.98
N ILE A 111 10.70 4.36 8.72
CA ILE A 111 9.34 4.07 8.31
C ILE A 111 9.37 2.89 7.35
N SER A 112 8.43 1.96 7.54
CA SER A 112 8.13 0.93 6.57
C SER A 112 6.88 1.32 5.79
N LEU A 113 7.01 1.46 4.47
CA LEU A 113 5.88 1.53 3.55
C LEU A 113 5.62 0.13 2.99
N ARG A 114 4.39 -0.34 3.08
CA ARG A 114 3.96 -1.61 2.45
C ARG A 114 2.95 -1.33 1.37
N VAL A 115 3.17 -1.84 0.16
CA VAL A 115 2.30 -1.60 -1.00
C VAL A 115 1.81 -2.93 -1.58
N GLY A 116 0.50 -3.06 -1.75
CA GLY A 116 -0.13 -4.31 -2.17
C GLY A 116 -1.40 -4.11 -2.97
N ILE A 117 -1.92 -5.21 -3.53
CA ILE A 117 -3.21 -5.25 -4.19
C ILE A 117 -4.08 -6.27 -3.46
N TYR A 118 -5.26 -5.85 -3.00
CA TYR A 118 -6.23 -6.74 -2.38
C TYR A 118 -7.34 -7.12 -3.38
N PRO A 119 -7.47 -8.41 -3.75
CA PRO A 119 -8.47 -8.89 -4.70
C PRO A 119 -9.84 -9.17 -4.05
N ASN A 120 -10.93 -8.98 -4.80
CA ASN A 120 -12.32 -9.16 -4.33
C ASN A 120 -12.85 -10.61 -4.43
N GLU A 121 -12.10 -11.63 -4.00
CA GLU A 121 -12.40 -13.07 -4.24
C GLU A 121 -11.87 -13.67 -5.57
N GLU A 122 -11.71 -15.00 -5.59
CA GLU A 122 -10.95 -15.76 -6.58
C GLU A 122 -11.58 -15.83 -7.99
N PRO A 123 -10.78 -15.88 -9.07
CA PRO A 123 -9.43 -15.33 -9.17
C PRO A 123 -9.34 -14.35 -10.34
N TYR A 124 -9.27 -13.06 -10.01
CA TYR A 124 -8.86 -12.04 -10.98
C TYR A 124 -7.34 -12.01 -11.19
N PHE A 125 -6.55 -12.26 -10.15
CA PHE A 125 -5.10 -12.37 -10.19
C PHE A 125 -4.59 -13.37 -9.14
N SER A 126 -3.64 -14.21 -9.51
CA SER A 126 -2.86 -15.02 -8.56
C SER A 126 -1.88 -14.14 -7.77
N LYS A 127 -1.48 -14.59 -6.58
CA LYS A 127 -0.45 -13.93 -5.76
C LYS A 127 0.84 -13.65 -6.56
N LYS A 128 1.24 -14.61 -7.40
CA LYS A 128 2.43 -14.48 -8.28
C LYS A 128 2.26 -13.41 -9.35
N GLU A 129 1.06 -13.24 -9.91
CA GLU A 129 0.80 -12.15 -10.86
C GLU A 129 0.84 -10.78 -10.18
N ILE A 130 0.31 -10.67 -8.96
CA ILE A 130 0.41 -9.45 -8.15
C ILE A 130 1.88 -9.14 -7.85
N GLN A 131 2.64 -10.13 -7.38
CA GLN A 131 4.08 -10.00 -7.13
C GLN A 131 4.82 -9.51 -8.37
N ASN A 132 4.68 -10.20 -9.51
CA ASN A 132 5.37 -9.82 -10.75
C ASN A 132 5.05 -8.38 -11.18
N LYS A 133 3.79 -7.96 -11.05
CA LYS A 133 3.36 -6.60 -11.41
C LYS A 133 3.97 -5.56 -10.48
N LEU A 134 3.84 -5.76 -9.16
CA LEU A 134 4.34 -4.81 -8.18
C LEU A 134 5.88 -4.74 -8.22
N SER A 135 6.56 -5.87 -8.38
CA SER A 135 8.02 -5.89 -8.56
C SER A 135 8.46 -5.12 -9.81
N ASP A 136 7.79 -5.30 -10.96
CA ASP A 136 8.03 -4.49 -12.17
C ASP A 136 7.86 -2.99 -11.89
N TRP A 137 6.81 -2.59 -11.18
CA TRP A 137 6.51 -1.18 -10.95
C TRP A 137 7.46 -0.52 -9.96
N PHE A 138 7.97 -1.27 -8.99
CA PHE A 138 8.92 -0.80 -7.97
C PHE A 138 10.39 -1.06 -8.32
N ASN A 139 10.68 -1.61 -9.51
CA ASN A 139 12.03 -2.00 -9.96
C ASN A 139 12.74 -2.95 -8.98
N LEU A 140 12.02 -3.99 -8.54
CA LEU A 140 12.47 -5.02 -7.60
C LEU A 140 12.86 -6.32 -8.29
#